data_AF-A0A534D7V2-F1
#
_entry.id   AF-A0A534D7V2-F1
#
_cell.length_a   1.000
_cell.length_b   1.000
_cell.length_c   1.000
_cell.angle_alpha   90.00
_cell.angle_beta   90.00
_cell.angle_gamma   90.00
#
_symmetry.space_group_name_H-M   'P 1'
#
loop_
_entity.id
_entity.type
_entity.pdbx_description
1 polymer ?
#
loop_
_entity_poly.entity_id
_entity_poly.type
_entity_poly.pdbx_seq_one_letter_code
_entity_poly.pdbx_strand_id
1 'polypeptide(L)'
;MSMHSPRPTGAARAAALAAAAMCGALFAQAVNLKPGKYEFVSTSQVTLAPEMQKRLPPGYLARLQKPRTQQQCITDVDLKQVGKQLSQGRGNDPSCKMTEHSVAGDKVKFVMQCQRATTHFEGTFSSDSFQAAIRSQTDQGPMTVKMTGRRIGDCSK
;
A
#
# COMPACT_ATOMS: atom_id res chain seq x y z
N MET A 1 -33.44 -56.19 -35.59
CA MET A 1 -32.50 -56.11 -36.73
C MET A 1 -32.44 -54.67 -37.18
N SER A 2 -31.22 -54.10 -37.26
CA SER A 2 -30.84 -52.83 -37.93
C SER A 2 -31.39 -51.52 -37.36
N MET A 3 -30.73 -50.36 -37.36
CA MET A 3 -29.32 -49.90 -37.46
C MET A 3 -29.38 -48.35 -37.24
N HIS A 4 -28.37 -47.80 -36.55
CA HIS A 4 -27.77 -46.45 -36.68
C HIS A 4 -28.53 -45.12 -36.43
N SER A 5 -28.12 -44.47 -35.31
CA SER A 5 -27.65 -43.06 -35.13
C SER A 5 -28.59 -41.85 -35.39
N PRO A 6 -28.53 -40.78 -34.54
CA PRO A 6 -27.36 -39.89 -34.49
C PRO A 6 -26.89 -39.45 -33.09
N ARG A 7 -25.59 -39.13 -32.98
CA ARG A 7 -25.01 -38.36 -31.87
C ARG A 7 -25.51 -36.92 -31.92
N PRO A 8 -25.71 -36.29 -30.75
CA PRO A 8 -25.25 -34.92 -30.59
C PRO A 8 -24.29 -34.82 -29.41
N THR A 9 -23.12 -34.28 -29.75
CA THR A 9 -22.29 -33.38 -28.95
C THR A 9 -23.09 -32.55 -27.93
N GLY A 10 -22.59 -32.47 -26.70
CA GLY A 10 -22.83 -31.33 -25.83
C GLY A 10 -23.28 -31.68 -24.42
N ALA A 11 -22.33 -31.90 -23.52
CA ALA A 11 -22.52 -31.62 -22.09
C ALA A 11 -21.16 -31.47 -21.37
N ALA A 12 -20.26 -30.66 -21.93
CA ALA A 12 -19.20 -30.04 -21.12
C ALA A 12 -19.65 -28.58 -20.88
N ARG A 13 -20.62 -28.42 -19.98
CA ARG A 13 -20.97 -27.10 -19.45
C ARG A 13 -20.71 -27.08 -17.95
N ALA A 14 -20.06 -25.99 -17.57
CA ALA A 14 -20.01 -25.40 -16.24
C ALA A 14 -19.03 -26.02 -15.24
N ALA A 15 -17.74 -25.71 -15.41
CA ALA A 15 -16.83 -25.59 -14.27
C ALA A 15 -15.68 -24.62 -14.60
N ALA A 16 -15.96 -23.33 -14.81
CA ALA A 16 -14.92 -22.30 -14.83
C ALA A 16 -15.48 -20.87 -14.77
N LEU A 17 -16.37 -20.55 -13.82
CA LEU A 17 -16.76 -19.16 -13.55
C LEU A 17 -16.92 -18.95 -12.05
N ALA A 18 -15.81 -19.02 -11.30
CA ALA A 18 -15.79 -18.60 -9.89
C ALA A 18 -14.40 -18.13 -9.40
N ALA A 19 -13.52 -17.63 -10.29
CA ALA A 19 -12.17 -17.21 -9.90
C ALA A 19 -11.91 -15.70 -9.97
N ALA A 20 -12.90 -14.87 -10.33
CA ALA A 20 -12.67 -13.42 -10.55
C ALA A 20 -13.08 -12.52 -9.37
N ALA A 21 -13.77 -13.04 -8.34
CA ALA A 21 -14.29 -12.22 -7.23
C ALA A 21 -13.41 -12.21 -5.96
N MET A 22 -12.30 -12.96 -5.92
CA MET A 22 -11.52 -13.15 -4.69
C MET A 22 -10.37 -12.16 -4.48
N CYS A 23 -10.00 -11.33 -5.46
CA CYS A 23 -8.86 -10.42 -5.28
C CYS A 23 -9.12 -9.28 -4.28
N GLY A 24 -10.36 -8.83 -4.10
CA GLY A 24 -10.66 -7.70 -3.20
C GLY A 24 -10.50 -8.03 -1.70
N ALA A 25 -10.90 -9.22 -1.29
CA ALA A 25 -10.84 -9.65 0.12
C ALA A 25 -9.41 -9.88 0.63
N LEU A 26 -8.45 -10.14 -0.27
CA LEU A 26 -7.05 -10.40 0.09
C LEU A 26 -6.34 -9.15 0.62
N PHE A 27 -6.71 -7.94 0.17
CA PHE A 27 -6.08 -6.69 0.62
C PHE A 27 -6.45 -6.29 2.05
N ALA A 28 -7.70 -6.51 2.44
CA ALA A 28 -8.13 -6.29 3.83
C ALA A 28 -7.41 -7.24 4.80
N GLN A 29 -7.11 -8.47 4.33
CA GLN A 29 -6.33 -9.44 5.09
C GLN A 29 -4.82 -9.11 5.11
N ALA A 30 -4.32 -8.41 4.10
CA ALA A 30 -2.91 -8.00 4.03
C ALA A 30 -2.56 -6.95 5.07
N VAL A 31 -3.47 -6.02 5.34
CA VAL A 31 -3.34 -4.99 6.38
C VAL A 31 -4.02 -5.51 7.65
N ASN A 32 -3.53 -6.63 8.18
CA ASN A 32 -4.06 -7.32 9.37
C ASN A 32 -3.82 -6.55 10.68
N LEU A 33 -3.78 -5.21 10.67
CA LEU A 33 -3.54 -4.42 11.87
C LEU A 33 -4.78 -4.40 12.77
N LYS A 34 -4.58 -4.47 14.08
CA LYS A 34 -5.65 -4.26 15.06
C LYS A 34 -5.87 -2.77 15.30
N PRO A 35 -7.11 -2.32 15.55
CA PRO A 35 -7.37 -0.99 16.07
C PRO A 35 -6.61 -0.74 17.38
N GLY A 36 -6.21 0.50 17.62
CA GLY A 36 -5.54 0.89 18.86
C GLY A 36 -4.67 2.13 18.71
N LYS A 37 -4.00 2.49 19.79
CA LYS A 37 -2.99 3.54 19.81
C LYS A 37 -1.68 2.98 19.30
N TYR A 38 -1.10 3.61 18.30
CA TYR A 38 0.18 3.23 17.71
C TYR A 38 1.23 4.31 17.94
N GLU A 39 2.46 3.88 18.17
CA GLU A 39 3.65 4.71 18.06
C GLU A 39 4.29 4.47 16.70
N PHE A 40 4.54 5.55 15.99
CA PHE A 40 5.11 5.58 14.65
C PHE A 40 6.48 6.22 14.72
N VAL A 41 7.47 5.59 14.12
CA VAL A 41 8.77 6.19 13.85
C VAL A 41 8.91 6.33 12.36
N SER A 42 9.11 7.56 11.89
CA SER A 42 9.39 7.84 10.47
C SER A 42 10.77 8.46 10.32
N THR A 43 11.51 8.02 9.31
CA THR A 43 12.80 8.58 8.91
C THR A 43 12.74 8.88 7.43
N SER A 44 12.99 10.14 7.09
CA SER A 44 13.04 10.60 5.70
C SER A 44 14.49 10.76 5.26
N GLN A 45 14.77 10.42 4.03
CA GLN A 45 16.02 10.71 3.33
C GLN A 45 15.63 11.47 2.06
N VAL A 46 16.13 12.69 1.92
CA VAL A 46 15.77 13.57 0.80
C VAL A 46 17.05 14.03 0.15
N THR A 47 17.19 13.73 -1.14
CA THR A 47 18.29 14.24 -1.95
C THR A 47 17.72 15.28 -2.91
N LEU A 48 18.13 16.55 -2.72
CA LEU A 48 17.70 17.65 -3.57
C LEU A 48 18.82 18.05 -4.53
N ALA A 49 18.47 18.70 -5.64
CA ALA A 49 19.44 19.33 -6.52
C ALA A 49 20.31 20.38 -5.75
N PRO A 50 21.60 20.54 -6.07
CA PRO A 50 22.50 21.47 -5.35
C PRO A 50 21.97 22.90 -5.27
N GLU A 51 21.38 23.41 -6.34
CA GLU A 51 20.81 24.77 -6.39
C GLU A 51 19.65 24.96 -5.40
N MET A 52 18.85 23.92 -5.18
CA MET A 52 17.80 23.93 -4.16
C MET A 52 18.40 23.89 -2.76
N GLN A 53 19.44 23.08 -2.53
CA GLN A 53 20.08 22.97 -1.22
C GLN A 53 20.66 24.30 -0.75
N LYS A 54 21.26 25.09 -1.65
CA LYS A 54 21.82 26.42 -1.37
C LYS A 54 20.77 27.44 -0.91
N ARG A 55 19.51 27.25 -1.31
CA ARG A 55 18.39 28.14 -0.95
C ARG A 55 17.76 27.79 0.40
N LEU A 56 18.14 26.67 1.00
CA LEU A 56 17.58 26.22 2.28
C LEU A 56 18.32 26.84 3.47
N PRO A 57 17.62 27.11 4.58
CA PRO A 57 18.27 27.52 5.82
C PRO A 57 19.29 26.47 6.30
N PRO A 58 20.39 26.88 6.94
CA PRO A 58 21.36 25.95 7.51
C PRO A 58 20.72 24.90 8.41
N GLY A 59 21.14 23.64 8.24
CA GLY A 59 20.65 22.49 8.99
C GLY A 59 19.21 22.06 8.67
N TYR A 60 18.53 22.68 7.70
CA TYR A 60 17.15 22.31 7.34
C TYR A 60 17.04 20.84 6.92
N LEU A 61 17.90 20.39 6.00
CA LEU A 61 17.89 18.99 5.55
C LEU A 61 18.23 18.01 6.66
N ALA A 62 19.14 18.36 7.57
CA ALA A 62 19.46 17.53 8.72
C ALA A 62 18.25 17.41 9.68
N ARG A 63 17.53 18.50 9.93
CA ARG A 63 16.30 18.49 10.75
C ARG A 63 15.16 17.73 10.10
N LEU A 64 15.03 17.80 8.77
CA LEU A 64 14.01 17.08 8.00
C LEU A 64 14.25 15.57 8.04
N GLN A 65 15.51 15.15 7.97
CA GLN A 65 15.90 13.74 7.92
C GLN A 65 16.06 13.10 9.30
N LYS A 66 15.96 13.88 10.38
CA LYS A 66 15.97 13.36 11.75
C LYS A 66 14.73 12.47 11.97
N PRO A 67 14.88 11.27 12.54
CA PRO A 67 13.74 10.42 12.88
C PRO A 67 12.74 11.15 13.77
N ARG A 68 11.45 10.97 13.45
CA ARG A 68 10.31 11.54 14.18
C ARG A 68 9.52 10.41 14.79
N THR A 69 9.22 10.53 16.08
CA THR A 69 8.28 9.64 16.77
C THR A 69 6.98 10.39 16.99
N GLN A 70 5.86 9.77 16.64
CA GLN A 70 4.52 10.30 16.88
C GLN A 70 3.59 9.19 17.36
N GLN A 71 2.58 9.52 18.14
CA GLN A 71 1.55 8.58 18.55
C GLN A 71 0.23 8.97 17.91
N GLN A 72 -0.46 8.00 17.30
CA GLN A 72 -1.75 8.24 16.67
C GLN A 72 -2.68 7.06 16.92
N CYS A 73 -3.96 7.36 17.07
CA CYS A 73 -5.01 6.38 17.15
C CYS A 73 -5.40 5.89 15.76
N ILE A 74 -5.43 4.56 15.59
CA ILE A 74 -5.94 3.91 14.40
C ILE A 74 -7.24 3.18 14.79
N THR A 75 -8.34 3.57 14.17
CA THR A 75 -9.67 2.97 14.38
C THR A 75 -9.96 1.90 13.32
N ASP A 76 -11.01 1.10 13.54
CA ASP A 76 -11.53 0.18 12.52
C ASP A 76 -11.92 0.89 11.22
N VAL A 77 -12.40 2.13 11.32
CA VAL A 77 -12.80 2.93 10.16
C VAL A 77 -11.57 3.27 9.32
N ASP A 78 -10.47 3.65 9.97
CA ASP A 78 -9.20 3.96 9.30
C ASP A 78 -8.66 2.73 8.55
N LEU A 79 -8.68 1.57 9.21
CA LEU A 79 -8.21 0.32 8.62
C LEU A 79 -9.05 -0.11 7.41
N LYS A 80 -10.38 0.00 7.51
CA LYS A 80 -11.30 -0.27 6.40
C LYS A 80 -11.07 0.69 5.24
N GLN A 81 -10.83 1.97 5.52
CA GLN A 81 -10.57 2.96 4.50
C GLN A 81 -9.25 2.68 3.76
N VAL A 82 -8.19 2.31 4.47
CA VAL A 82 -6.91 1.91 3.87
C VAL A 82 -7.08 0.67 2.99
N GLY A 83 -7.76 -0.38 3.48
CA GLY A 83 -8.04 -1.58 2.69
C GLY A 83 -8.88 -1.28 1.44
N LYS A 84 -9.85 -0.36 1.53
CA LYS A 84 -10.63 0.12 0.38
C LYS A 84 -9.75 0.85 -0.63
N GLN A 85 -8.87 1.75 -0.19
CA GLN A 85 -7.97 2.49 -1.09
C GLN A 85 -7.02 1.54 -1.82
N LEU A 86 -6.43 0.57 -1.10
CA LEU A 86 -5.57 -0.45 -1.68
C LEU A 86 -6.31 -1.36 -2.66
N SER A 87 -7.56 -1.72 -2.40
CA SER A 87 -8.34 -2.56 -3.32
C SER A 87 -8.87 -1.80 -4.55
N GLN A 88 -9.10 -0.49 -4.44
CA GLN A 88 -9.59 0.33 -5.55
C GLN A 88 -8.50 0.76 -6.53
N GLY A 89 -7.22 0.60 -6.18
CA GLY A 89 -6.10 0.90 -7.08
C GLY A 89 -6.00 2.35 -7.54
N ARG A 90 -6.65 3.25 -6.81
CA ARG A 90 -6.66 4.69 -7.08
C ARG A 90 -6.02 5.40 -5.90
N GLY A 91 -5.05 6.28 -6.19
CA GLY A 91 -4.70 7.32 -5.23
C GLY A 91 -5.89 8.27 -5.02
N ASN A 92 -5.84 9.08 -3.97
CA ASN A 92 -6.85 10.15 -3.79
C ASN A 92 -6.78 11.23 -4.89
N ASP A 93 -5.71 11.23 -5.68
CA ASP A 93 -5.51 12.10 -6.84
C ASP A 93 -5.91 11.35 -8.13
N PRO A 94 -6.85 11.86 -8.94
CA PRO A 94 -7.27 11.23 -10.19
C PRO A 94 -6.15 11.10 -11.24
N SER A 95 -5.06 11.86 -11.10
CA SER A 95 -3.85 11.77 -11.94
C SER A 95 -2.89 10.66 -11.52
N CYS A 96 -3.13 10.00 -10.39
CA CYS A 96 -2.29 8.92 -9.86
C CYS A 96 -2.92 7.54 -10.09
N LYS A 97 -2.25 6.70 -10.86
CA LYS A 97 -2.63 5.31 -11.11
C LYS A 97 -1.77 4.35 -10.30
N MET A 98 -2.40 3.36 -9.65
CA MET A 98 -1.66 2.27 -9.02
C MET A 98 -1.35 1.16 -10.04
N THR A 99 -0.09 0.78 -10.15
CA THR A 99 0.44 -0.30 -10.97
C THR A 99 1.26 -1.27 -10.11
N GLU A 100 1.58 -2.45 -10.65
CA GLU A 100 2.43 -3.45 -9.97
C GLU A 100 1.99 -3.77 -8.54
N HIS A 101 0.67 -3.80 -8.32
CA HIS A 101 0.10 -4.11 -7.01
C HIS A 101 0.22 -5.60 -6.72
N SER A 102 0.72 -5.95 -5.55
CA SER A 102 0.80 -7.32 -5.06
C SER A 102 0.56 -7.38 -3.56
N VAL A 103 -0.18 -8.41 -3.18
CA VAL A 103 -0.39 -8.81 -1.79
C VAL A 103 0.03 -10.26 -1.69
N ALA A 104 1.01 -10.53 -0.84
CA ALA A 104 1.49 -11.87 -0.57
C ALA A 104 1.65 -12.05 0.95
N GLY A 105 0.66 -12.68 1.57
CA GLY A 105 0.60 -12.84 3.02
C GLY A 105 0.55 -11.49 3.73
N ASP A 106 1.58 -11.23 4.54
CA ASP A 106 1.77 -10.00 5.32
C ASP A 106 2.42 -8.86 4.53
N LYS A 107 2.79 -9.09 3.26
CA LYS A 107 3.50 -8.12 2.43
C LYS A 107 2.58 -7.46 1.42
N VAL A 108 2.66 -6.13 1.35
CA VAL A 108 1.99 -5.31 0.36
C VAL A 108 3.05 -4.56 -0.44
N LYS A 109 2.95 -4.62 -1.77
CA LYS A 109 3.76 -3.78 -2.65
C LYS A 109 2.89 -3.16 -3.72
N PHE A 110 3.17 -1.93 -4.09
CA PHE A 110 2.56 -1.30 -5.25
C PHE A 110 3.42 -0.13 -5.74
N VAL A 111 3.17 0.28 -6.97
CA VAL A 111 3.75 1.49 -7.56
C VAL A 111 2.62 2.47 -7.82
N MET A 112 2.75 3.69 -7.33
CA MET A 112 1.90 4.81 -7.70
C MET A 112 2.61 5.63 -8.78
N GLN A 113 2.00 5.68 -9.96
CA GLN A 113 2.43 6.52 -11.07
C GLN A 113 1.55 7.76 -11.13
N CYS A 114 2.10 8.90 -10.76
CA CYS A 114 1.49 10.21 -10.87
C CYS A 114 2.22 11.03 -11.95
N GLN A 115 1.59 12.07 -12.48
CA GLN A 115 2.17 12.89 -13.55
C GLN A 115 3.58 13.44 -13.24
N ARG A 116 3.84 13.79 -11.97
CA ARG A 116 5.11 14.40 -11.51
C ARG A 116 5.91 13.54 -10.53
N ALA A 117 5.44 12.33 -10.24
CA ALA A 117 6.11 11.46 -9.28
C ALA A 117 5.80 9.98 -9.53
N THR A 118 6.81 9.14 -9.40
CA THR A 118 6.64 7.68 -9.32
C THR A 118 7.02 7.25 -7.92
N THR A 119 6.11 6.58 -7.21
CA THR A 119 6.30 6.16 -5.83
C THR A 119 6.16 4.66 -5.70
N HIS A 120 7.21 3.99 -5.23
CA HIS A 120 7.21 2.59 -4.88
C HIS A 120 6.92 2.45 -3.38
N PHE A 121 5.87 1.70 -3.06
CA PHE A 121 5.53 1.33 -1.70
C PHE A 121 5.85 -0.14 -1.47
N GLU A 122 6.52 -0.43 -0.36
CA GLU A 122 6.69 -1.78 0.16
C GLU A 122 6.36 -1.76 1.65
N GLY A 123 5.43 -2.60 2.08
CA GLY A 123 5.00 -2.72 3.46
C GLY A 123 4.97 -4.17 3.92
N THR A 124 5.22 -4.39 5.20
CA THR A 124 5.03 -5.67 5.89
C THR A 124 4.22 -5.40 7.16
N PHE A 125 3.12 -6.14 7.34
CA PHE A 125 2.11 -5.88 8.37
C PHE A 125 1.88 -7.10 9.24
N SER A 126 1.94 -6.91 10.55
CA SER A 126 1.49 -7.88 11.54
C SER A 126 0.30 -7.32 12.31
N SER A 127 -0.23 -8.08 13.27
CA SER A 127 -1.39 -7.63 14.05
C SER A 127 -1.18 -6.34 14.83
N ASP A 128 0.03 -6.15 15.34
CA ASP A 128 0.35 -5.09 16.31
C ASP A 128 1.56 -4.25 15.87
N SER A 129 2.07 -4.47 14.67
CA SER A 129 3.17 -3.66 14.12
C SER A 129 3.21 -3.69 12.60
N PHE A 130 3.85 -2.70 12.01
CA PHE A 130 4.16 -2.70 10.58
C PHE A 130 5.50 -2.04 10.31
N GLN A 131 6.06 -2.35 9.15
CA GLN A 131 7.21 -1.64 8.58
C GLN A 131 6.89 -1.30 7.14
N ALA A 132 7.21 -0.08 6.71
CA ALA A 132 7.00 0.37 5.36
C ALA A 132 8.19 1.17 4.85
N ALA A 133 8.47 1.04 3.56
CA ALA A 133 9.41 1.84 2.81
C ALA A 133 8.70 2.46 1.61
N ILE A 134 8.78 3.77 1.50
CA ILE A 134 8.25 4.57 0.41
C ILE A 134 9.45 5.15 -0.32
N ARG A 135 9.61 4.84 -1.60
CA ARG A 135 10.65 5.40 -2.46
C ARG A 135 9.99 6.17 -3.58
N SER A 136 10.15 7.48 -3.57
CA SER A 136 9.54 8.37 -4.54
C SER A 136 10.62 9.01 -5.41
N GLN A 137 10.46 8.92 -6.72
CA GLN A 137 11.17 9.74 -7.68
C GLN A 137 10.27 10.93 -8.01
N THR A 138 10.68 12.13 -7.61
CA THR A 138 9.97 13.38 -7.92
C THR A 138 10.81 14.23 -8.87
N ASP A 139 10.22 15.28 -9.42
CA ASP A 139 10.92 16.32 -10.19
C ASP A 139 11.99 17.08 -9.36
N GLN A 140 11.82 17.13 -8.04
CA GLN A 140 12.76 17.80 -7.12
C GLN A 140 13.92 16.89 -6.68
N GLY A 141 13.86 15.60 -7.01
CA GLY A 141 14.86 14.59 -6.65
C GLY A 141 14.25 13.35 -5.97
N PRO A 142 15.08 12.34 -5.67
CA PRO A 142 14.63 11.15 -4.99
C PRO A 142 14.39 11.41 -3.50
N MET A 143 13.30 10.81 -3.01
CA MET A 143 12.91 10.83 -1.61
C MET A 143 12.66 9.39 -1.16
N THR A 144 13.22 9.02 0.00
CA THR A 144 12.91 7.75 0.66
C THR A 144 12.36 8.03 2.04
N VAL A 145 11.24 7.41 2.38
CA VAL A 145 10.69 7.43 3.74
C VAL A 145 10.63 6.01 4.25
N LYS A 146 11.22 5.76 5.40
CA LYS A 146 11.04 4.51 6.15
C LYS A 146 10.15 4.78 7.34
N MET A 147 9.19 3.89 7.57
CA MET A 147 8.22 4.02 8.65
C MET A 147 8.11 2.70 9.38
N THR A 148 8.03 2.75 10.70
CA THR A 148 7.66 1.62 11.54
C THR A 148 6.53 2.05 12.44
N GLY A 149 5.54 1.19 12.64
CA GLY A 149 4.47 1.40 13.62
C GLY A 149 4.39 0.23 14.58
N ARG A 150 4.12 0.50 15.85
CA ARG A 150 3.84 -0.51 16.88
C ARG A 150 2.66 -0.09 17.73
N ARG A 151 1.73 -1.01 17.98
CA ARG A 151 0.60 -0.81 18.89
C ARG A 151 1.13 -0.69 20.32
N ILE A 152 0.74 0.38 21.00
CA ILE A 152 1.13 0.68 22.38
C ILE A 152 -0.04 0.62 23.37
N GLY A 153 -1.25 0.29 22.88
CA GLY A 153 -2.42 0.09 23.72
C GLY A 153 -3.71 0.37 22.96
N ASP A 154 -4.81 0.48 23.70
CA ASP A 154 -6.10 0.90 23.16
C ASP A 154 -6.14 2.42 22.95
N CYS A 155 -7.04 2.87 22.09
CA CYS A 155 -7.33 4.29 21.97
C CYS A 155 -8.07 4.77 23.22
N SER A 156 -7.60 5.88 23.79
CA SER A 156 -8.38 6.61 24.78
C SER A 156 -9.67 7.13 24.13
N LYS A 157 -10.78 7.05 24.85
CA LYS A 157 -12.07 7.61 24.42
C LYS A 157 -12.04 9.12 24.42
#